data_AF-A0A0P1HDS5-F1
#
_entry.id   AF-A0A0P1HDS5-F1
#
_cell.length_a   1.000
_cell.length_b   1.000
_cell.length_c   1.000
_cell.angle_alpha   90.00
_cell.angle_beta   90.00
_cell.angle_gamma   90.00
#
_symmetry.space_group_name_H-M   'P 1'
#
loop_
_entity.id
_entity.type
_entity.pdbx_description
1 polymer ?
#
loop_
_entity_poly.entity_id
_entity_poly.type
_entity_poly.pdbx_seq_one_letter_code
_entity_poly.pdbx_strand_id
1 'polypeptide(L)'
;MSFDTEYALQDIFREAVKEHLVLNLKTDADWTRFRAISESARDQINTENESYRRDYEARVDKARQKILHKAGSLTHDHPTPHGIDRFDKDVINREAQRIVRHDHARRLYTIREDEITGYEALQTDIRARGQIRGQARDPFNRATERRSGPDRRRE
;
A
#
# COMPACT_ATOMS: atom_id res chain seq x y z
N MET A 1 12.88 -6.98 -15.29
CA MET A 1 11.97 -8.12 -15.05
C MET A 1 11.63 -8.32 -13.56
N SER A 2 12.36 -7.76 -12.59
CA SER A 2 12.03 -7.94 -11.15
C SER A 2 10.78 -7.17 -10.68
N PHE A 3 10.54 -5.98 -11.24
CA PHE A 3 9.42 -5.14 -10.83
C PHE A 3 8.05 -5.78 -11.12
N ASP A 4 7.85 -6.36 -12.31
CA ASP A 4 6.57 -6.97 -12.68
C ASP A 4 6.19 -8.14 -11.75
N THR A 5 7.18 -8.90 -11.29
CA THR A 5 6.98 -9.97 -10.31
C THR A 5 6.64 -9.44 -8.92
N GLU A 6 7.27 -8.35 -8.48
CA GLU A 6 6.97 -7.72 -7.19
C GLU A 6 5.55 -7.13 -7.17
N TYR A 7 5.12 -6.48 -8.25
CA TYR A 7 3.75 -5.97 -8.37
C TYR A 7 2.71 -7.08 -8.34
N ALA A 8 2.96 -8.18 -9.06
CA ALA A 8 2.06 -9.33 -9.08
C ALA A 8 1.94 -9.99 -7.70
N LEU A 9 3.07 -10.15 -6.98
CA LEU A 9 3.07 -10.67 -5.62
C LEU A 9 2.32 -9.76 -4.66
N GLN A 10 2.50 -8.44 -4.77
CA GLN A 10 1.78 -7.47 -3.95
C GLN A 10 0.26 -7.53 -4.20
N ASP A 11 -0.17 -7.65 -5.46
CA ASP A 11 -1.60 -7.77 -5.80
C ASP A 11 -2.22 -9.06 -5.22
N ILE A 12 -1.51 -10.19 -5.31
CA ILE A 12 -1.94 -11.46 -4.70
C ILE A 12 -2.02 -11.34 -3.19
N PHE A 13 -0.98 -10.78 -2.56
CA PHE A 13 -0.93 -10.59 -1.11
C PHE A 13 -2.06 -9.68 -0.63
N ARG A 14 -2.29 -8.56 -1.31
CA ARG A 14 -3.41 -7.66 -1.03
C ARG A 14 -4.74 -8.39 -1.07
N GLU A 15 -5.00 -9.16 -2.13
CA GLU A 15 -6.28 -9.88 -2.25
C GLU A 15 -6.43 -10.91 -1.12
N ALA A 16 -5.37 -11.65 -0.79
CA ALA A 16 -5.39 -12.61 0.32
C ALA A 16 -5.67 -11.92 1.68
N VAL A 17 -5.03 -10.78 1.95
CA VAL A 17 -5.28 -9.98 3.18
C VAL A 17 -6.73 -9.51 3.22
N LYS A 18 -7.24 -9.02 2.10
CA LYS A 18 -8.61 -8.54 1.97
C LYS A 18 -9.64 -9.67 2.18
N GLU A 19 -9.49 -10.80 1.50
CA GLU A 19 -10.35 -11.98 1.67
C GLU A 19 -10.35 -12.45 3.13
N HIS A 20 -9.17 -12.60 3.71
CA HIS A 20 -9.03 -13.00 5.11
C HIS A 20 -9.68 -11.99 6.07
N LEU A 21 -9.56 -10.68 5.80
CA LEU A 21 -10.17 -9.64 6.62
C LEU A 21 -11.70 -9.70 6.52
N VAL A 22 -12.25 -9.83 5.31
CA VAL A 22 -13.69 -9.92 5.06
C VAL A 22 -14.35 -11.04 5.87
N LEU A 23 -13.71 -12.21 5.97
CA LEU A 23 -14.19 -13.33 6.78
C LEU A 23 -14.25 -13.02 8.29
N ASN A 24 -13.48 -12.04 8.75
CA ASN A 24 -13.36 -11.67 10.16
C ASN A 24 -14.17 -10.42 10.54
N LEU A 25 -14.81 -9.73 9.59
CA LEU A 25 -15.66 -8.57 9.86
C LEU A 25 -16.94 -9.02 10.58
N LYS A 26 -17.23 -8.42 11.74
CA LYS A 26 -18.38 -8.81 12.58
C LYS A 26 -19.36 -7.69 12.87
N THR A 27 -18.90 -6.44 12.84
CA THR A 27 -19.75 -5.27 13.18
C THR A 27 -19.90 -4.33 11.99
N ASP A 28 -20.99 -3.57 11.95
CA ASP A 28 -21.23 -2.57 10.90
C ASP A 28 -20.16 -1.48 10.86
N ALA A 29 -19.57 -1.16 12.02
CA ALA A 29 -18.43 -0.25 12.11
C ALA A 29 -17.19 -0.81 11.39
N ASP A 30 -16.96 -2.13 11.44
CA ASP A 30 -15.84 -2.77 10.74
C ASP A 30 -16.06 -2.73 9.22
N TRP A 31 -17.30 -3.00 8.78
CA TRP A 31 -17.68 -2.88 7.37
C TRP A 31 -17.53 -1.47 6.83
N THR A 32 -17.95 -0.47 7.61
CA THR A 32 -17.80 0.95 7.24
C THR A 32 -16.33 1.33 7.10
N ARG A 33 -15.48 0.92 8.06
CA ARG A 33 -14.03 1.19 7.99
C ARG A 33 -13.37 0.48 6.81
N PHE A 34 -13.71 -0.79 6.59
CA PHE A 34 -13.21 -1.57 5.46
C PHE A 34 -13.55 -0.88 4.12
N ARG A 35 -14.80 -0.46 3.94
CA ARG A 35 -15.24 0.26 2.74
C ARG A 35 -14.49 1.58 2.58
N ALA A 36 -14.34 2.36 3.65
CA ALA A 36 -13.61 3.63 3.61
C ALA A 36 -12.15 3.45 3.16
N ILE A 37 -11.46 2.41 3.64
CA ILE A 37 -10.08 2.09 3.20
C ILE A 37 -10.06 1.79 1.70
N SER A 38 -10.94 0.89 1.25
CA SER A 38 -10.99 0.45 -0.15
C SER A 38 -11.41 1.58 -1.11
N GLU A 39 -12.41 2.38 -0.74
CA GLU A 39 -12.88 3.54 -1.51
C GLU A 39 -11.79 4.61 -1.60
N SER A 40 -11.13 4.95 -0.48
CA SER A 40 -10.02 5.91 -0.47
C SER A 40 -8.88 5.47 -1.39
N ALA A 41 -8.47 4.19 -1.32
CA ALA A 41 -7.41 3.67 -2.20
C ALA A 41 -7.83 3.73 -3.67
N ARG A 42 -9.09 3.37 -3.99
CA ARG A 42 -9.63 3.45 -5.34
C ARG A 42 -9.65 4.88 -5.88
N ASP A 43 -10.09 5.83 -5.08
CA ASP A 43 -10.16 7.24 -5.46
C ASP A 43 -8.76 7.84 -5.68
N GLN A 44 -7.79 7.47 -4.85
CA GLN A 44 -6.38 7.85 -5.03
C GLN A 44 -5.79 7.26 -6.33
N ILE A 45 -6.07 5.98 -6.62
CA ILE A 45 -5.64 5.34 -7.88
C ILE A 45 -6.26 6.05 -9.09
N ASN A 46 -7.56 6.35 -9.04
CA ASN A 46 -8.23 7.06 -10.12
C ASN A 46 -7.64 8.45 -10.32
N THR A 47 -7.44 9.20 -9.23
CA THR A 47 -6.85 10.53 -9.25
C THR A 47 -5.43 10.51 -9.83
N GLU A 48 -4.58 9.56 -9.40
CA GLU A 48 -3.23 9.43 -9.95
C GLU A 48 -3.27 9.05 -11.43
N ASN A 49 -4.15 8.12 -11.84
CA ASN A 49 -4.31 7.74 -13.26
C ASN A 49 -4.77 8.90 -14.14
N GLU A 50 -5.74 9.70 -13.67
CA GLU A 50 -6.22 10.88 -14.37
C GLU A 50 -5.13 11.94 -14.47
N SER A 51 -4.44 12.24 -13.37
CA SER A 51 -3.32 13.18 -13.35
C SER A 51 -2.16 12.71 -14.24
N TYR A 52 -1.91 11.40 -14.30
CA TYR A 52 -0.88 10.81 -15.13
C TYR A 52 -1.22 10.97 -16.61
N ARG A 53 -2.46 10.68 -17.00
CA ARG A 53 -2.91 10.85 -18.39
C ARG A 53 -2.90 12.31 -18.82
N ARG A 54 -3.45 13.20 -17.99
CA ARG A 54 -3.55 14.63 -18.29
C ARG A 54 -2.18 15.28 -18.41
N ASP A 55 -1.26 14.95 -17.49
CA ASP A 55 0.01 15.65 -17.36
C ASP A 55 1.19 14.85 -17.95
N TYR A 56 0.93 13.79 -18.73
CA TYR A 56 1.95 12.85 -19.21
C TYR A 56 3.08 13.55 -19.98
N GLU A 57 2.72 14.34 -21.00
CA GLU A 57 3.68 15.02 -21.86
C GLU A 57 4.53 16.03 -21.05
N ALA A 58 3.89 16.81 -20.19
CA ALA A 58 4.58 17.75 -19.31
C ALA A 58 5.54 17.04 -18.33
N ARG A 59 5.15 15.88 -17.80
CA ARG A 59 6.03 15.04 -16.95
C ARG A 59 7.23 14.51 -17.75
N VAL A 60 7.04 14.10 -19.00
CA VAL A 60 8.11 13.62 -19.89
C VAL A 60 9.07 14.76 -20.25
N ASP A 61 8.56 15.94 -20.58
CA ASP A 61 9.40 17.10 -20.87
C ASP A 61 10.24 17.52 -19.65
N LYS A 62 9.65 17.49 -18.45
CA LYS A 62 10.37 17.74 -17.20
C LYS A 62 11.44 16.69 -16.93
N ALA A 63 11.15 15.41 -17.18
CA ALA A 63 12.12 14.33 -17.06
C ALA A 63 13.27 14.49 -18.06
N ARG A 64 12.97 14.87 -19.31
CA ARG A 64 13.97 15.19 -20.33
C ARG A 64 14.90 16.32 -19.88
N GLN A 65 14.34 17.42 -19.37
CA GLN A 65 15.14 18.54 -18.86
C GLN A 65 16.05 18.10 -17.71
N LYS A 66 15.57 17.24 -16.80
CA LYS A 66 16.42 16.69 -15.71
C LYS A 66 17.57 15.85 -16.24
N ILE A 67 17.33 15.00 -17.24
CA ILE A 67 18.39 14.18 -17.88
C ILE A 67 19.44 15.09 -18.52
N LEU A 68 19.01 16.08 -19.30
CA LEU A 68 19.90 17.05 -19.94
C LEU A 68 20.72 17.84 -18.92
N HIS A 69 20.09 18.32 -17.85
CA HIS A 69 20.78 19.03 -16.78
C HIS A 69 21.83 18.14 -16.08
N LYS A 70 21.50 16.86 -15.83
CA LYS A 70 22.42 15.88 -15.23
C LYS A 70 23.58 15.53 -16.17
N ALA A 71 23.33 15.45 -17.48
CA ALA A 71 24.37 15.20 -18.48
C ALA A 71 25.29 16.42 -18.68
N GLY A 72 24.74 17.63 -18.54
CA GLY A 72 25.45 18.90 -18.63
C GLY A 72 26.14 19.35 -17.34
N SER A 73 25.80 18.77 -16.18
CA SER A 73 26.51 19.07 -14.93
C SER A 73 27.91 18.50 -15.00
N LEU A 74 28.91 19.38 -15.11
CA LEU A 74 30.33 19.05 -15.09
C LEU A 74 30.70 18.33 -13.79
N THR A 75 30.88 17.02 -13.84
CA THR A 75 31.70 16.31 -12.87
C THR A 75 33.16 16.58 -13.21
N HIS A 76 33.96 17.06 -12.25
CA HIS A 76 35.39 17.33 -12.42
C HIS A 76 36.25 16.07 -12.67
N ASP A 77 35.64 14.89 -12.77
CA ASP A 77 36.31 13.63 -13.09
C ASP A 77 36.38 13.39 -14.60
N HIS A 78 37.59 13.61 -15.12
CA HIS A 78 38.14 13.15 -16.40
C HIS A 78 37.41 13.54 -17.70
N PRO A 79 38.16 13.91 -18.76
CA PRO A 79 37.58 14.17 -20.07
C PRO A 79 36.94 12.90 -20.63
N THR A 80 35.69 13.02 -21.05
CA THR A 80 34.97 11.98 -21.81
C THR A 80 35.77 11.61 -23.06
N PRO A 81 35.93 10.32 -23.40
CA PRO A 81 36.53 9.91 -24.67
C PRO A 81 35.83 10.57 -25.85
N HIS A 82 36.61 11.08 -26.81
CA HIS A 82 36.08 11.69 -28.03
C HIS A 82 35.22 10.69 -28.81
N GLY A 83 33.99 11.11 -29.18
CA GLY A 83 33.08 10.31 -30.01
C GLY A 83 31.84 9.75 -29.31
N ILE A 84 31.69 9.91 -27.99
CA ILE A 84 30.45 9.56 -27.29
C ILE A 84 29.51 10.76 -27.31
N ASP A 85 28.51 10.75 -28.18
CA ASP A 85 27.42 11.72 -28.12
C ASP A 85 26.54 11.44 -26.89
N ARG A 86 26.73 12.25 -25.84
CA ARG A 86 25.94 12.18 -24.60
C ARG A 86 24.51 12.72 -24.78
N PHE A 87 24.18 13.27 -25.95
CA PHE A 87 22.95 14.00 -26.22
C PHE A 87 22.09 13.40 -27.33
N ASP A 88 22.19 12.09 -27.55
CA ASP A 88 21.25 11.39 -28.43
C ASP A 88 19.80 11.61 -27.96
N LYS A 89 19.06 12.37 -28.77
CA LYS A 89 17.68 12.80 -28.50
C LYS A 89 16.74 11.62 -28.33
N ASP A 90 16.91 10.54 -29.09
CA ASP A 90 16.00 9.40 -29.07
C ASP A 90 16.23 8.55 -27.81
N VAL A 91 17.49 8.40 -27.41
CA VAL A 91 17.85 7.75 -26.15
C VAL A 91 17.30 8.54 -24.96
N ILE A 92 17.49 9.86 -24.96
CA ILE A 92 16.99 10.74 -23.88
C ILE A 92 15.46 10.69 -23.79
N ASN A 93 14.75 10.72 -24.92
CA ASN A 93 13.29 10.65 -24.93
C ASN A 93 12.79 9.30 -24.40
N ARG A 94 13.40 8.19 -24.81
CA ARG A 94 13.05 6.85 -24.32
C ARG A 94 13.27 6.75 -22.82
N GLU A 95 14.40 7.26 -22.32
CA GLU A 95 14.72 7.25 -20.89
C GLU A 95 13.78 8.14 -20.10
N ALA A 96 13.43 9.33 -20.60
CA ALA A 96 12.46 10.23 -19.97
C ALA A 96 11.08 9.56 -19.84
N GLN A 97 10.60 8.90 -20.89
CA GLN A 97 9.35 8.14 -20.86
C GLN A 97 9.40 6.98 -19.86
N ARG A 98 10.54 6.27 -19.80
CA ARG A 98 10.77 5.18 -18.84
C ARG A 98 10.70 5.68 -17.41
N ILE A 99 11.37 6.79 -17.09
CA ILE A 99 11.34 7.41 -15.76
C ILE A 99 9.91 7.76 -15.36
N VAL A 100 9.16 8.42 -16.25
CA VAL A 100 7.78 8.83 -15.96
C VAL A 100 6.86 7.62 -15.71
N ARG A 101 6.99 6.55 -16.51
CA ARG A 101 6.25 5.31 -16.30
C ARG A 101 6.61 4.64 -14.98
N HIS A 102 7.90 4.61 -14.64
CA HIS A 102 8.38 4.04 -13.39
C HIS A 102 7.90 4.84 -12.17
N ASP A 103 7.97 6.17 -12.22
CA ASP A 103 7.48 7.03 -11.15
C ASP A 103 5.97 6.86 -10.94
N HIS A 104 5.20 6.73 -12.01
CA HIS A 104 3.77 6.44 -11.92
C HIS A 104 3.49 5.07 -11.30
N ALA A 105 4.19 4.02 -11.76
CA ALA A 105 4.06 2.68 -11.19
C ALA A 105 4.41 2.66 -9.69
N ARG A 106 5.45 3.40 -9.29
CA ARG A 106 5.85 3.54 -7.88
C ARG A 106 4.78 4.24 -7.05
N ARG A 107 4.09 5.26 -7.58
CA ARG A 107 2.98 5.89 -6.86
C ARG A 107 1.81 4.93 -6.65
N LEU A 108 1.47 4.15 -7.69
CA LEU A 108 0.45 3.11 -7.56
C LEU A 108 0.85 2.04 -6.54
N TYR A 109 2.13 1.67 -6.49
CA TYR A 109 2.68 0.76 -5.47
C TYR A 109 2.41 1.27 -4.06
N THR A 110 2.76 2.54 -3.79
CA THR A 110 2.59 3.16 -2.47
C THR A 110 1.13 3.22 -2.06
N ILE A 111 0.21 3.57 -2.97
CA ILE A 111 -1.23 3.58 -2.65
C ILE A 111 -1.71 2.19 -2.24
N ARG A 112 -1.22 1.13 -2.90
CA ARG A 112 -1.56 -0.26 -2.56
C ARG A 112 -0.96 -0.69 -1.22
N GLU A 113 0.26 -0.24 -0.92
CA GLU A 113 0.92 -0.49 0.36
C GLU A 113 0.16 0.18 1.52
N ASP A 114 -0.30 1.41 1.32
CA ASP A 114 -1.14 2.14 2.27
C ASP A 114 -2.48 1.41 2.50
N GLU A 115 -3.09 0.86 1.43
CA GLU A 115 -4.31 0.06 1.51
C GLU A 115 -4.10 -1.21 2.37
N ILE A 116 -3.02 -1.95 2.13
CA ILE A 116 -2.65 -3.15 2.91
C ILE A 116 -2.44 -2.77 4.38
N THR A 117 -1.69 -1.70 4.64
CA THR A 117 -1.42 -1.22 5.99
C THR A 117 -2.72 -0.86 6.72
N GLY A 118 -3.67 -0.24 6.01
CA GLY A 118 -5.02 0.04 6.52
C GLY A 118 -5.78 -1.24 6.91
N TYR A 119 -5.72 -2.28 6.07
CA TYR A 119 -6.35 -3.57 6.37
C TYR A 119 -5.72 -4.27 7.58
N GLU A 120 -4.40 -4.27 7.70
CA GLU A 120 -3.68 -4.86 8.83
C GLU A 120 -4.00 -4.15 10.16
N ALA A 121 -4.11 -2.81 10.14
CA ALA A 121 -4.54 -2.03 11.28
C ALA A 121 -5.97 -2.41 11.71
N LEU A 122 -6.91 -2.50 10.76
CA LEU A 122 -8.28 -2.92 11.04
C LEU A 122 -8.34 -4.36 11.60
N GLN A 123 -7.53 -5.26 11.06
CA GLN A 123 -7.43 -6.63 11.56
C GLN A 123 -6.93 -6.67 13.01
N THR A 124 -5.94 -5.85 13.35
CA THR A 124 -5.39 -5.73 14.70
C THR A 124 -6.45 -5.23 15.68
N ASP A 125 -7.23 -4.21 15.29
CA ASP A 125 -8.36 -3.70 16.08
C ASP A 125 -9.45 -4.75 16.33
N ILE A 126 -9.77 -5.56 15.31
CA ILE A 126 -10.76 -6.65 15.44
C ILE A 126 -10.23 -7.72 16.42
N ARG A 127 -8.96 -8.12 16.28
CA ARG A 127 -8.32 -9.10 17.18
C ARG A 127 -8.27 -8.62 18.62
N ALA A 128 -7.87 -7.36 18.84
CA ALA A 128 -7.81 -6.76 20.17
C ALA A 128 -9.19 -6.79 20.87
N ARG A 129 -10.27 -6.41 20.17
CA ARG A 129 -11.63 -6.51 20.69
C ARG A 129 -12.07 -7.95 20.98
N GLY A 130 -11.65 -8.91 20.16
CA GLY A 130 -11.88 -10.34 20.37
C GLY A 130 -11.21 -10.87 21.64
N GLN A 131 -9.95 -10.47 21.88
CA GLN A 131 -9.19 -10.88 23.07
C GLN A 131 -9.80 -10.34 24.36
N ILE A 132 -10.23 -9.08 24.38
CA ILE A 132 -10.91 -8.47 25.55
C ILE A 132 -12.19 -9.24 25.87
N ARG A 133 -13.00 -9.61 24.86
CA ARG A 133 -14.20 -10.43 25.08
C ARG A 133 -13.86 -11.81 25.63
N GLY A 134 -12.79 -12.44 25.17
CA GLY A 134 -12.33 -13.74 25.68
C GLY A 134 -11.90 -13.66 27.15
N GLN A 135 -11.06 -12.69 27.50
CA GLN A 135 -10.58 -12.48 28.86
C GLN A 135 -11.67 -12.07 29.86
N ALA A 136 -12.73 -11.39 29.42
CA ALA A 136 -13.87 -11.07 30.27
C ALA A 136 -14.81 -12.28 30.51
N ARG A 137 -14.81 -13.25 29.58
CA ARG A 137 -15.67 -14.44 29.64
C ARG A 137 -15.18 -15.45 30.68
N ASP A 138 -13.88 -15.63 30.81
CA ASP A 138 -13.26 -16.54 31.79
C ASP A 138 -13.58 -16.21 33.27
N PRO A 139 -13.42 -14.97 33.76
CA PRO A 139 -13.78 -14.60 35.13
C PRO A 139 -15.29 -14.64 35.34
N PHE A 140 -16.11 -14.32 34.32
CA PHE A 140 -17.56 -14.43 34.42
C PHE A 140 -18.01 -15.89 34.56
N ASN A 141 -17.47 -16.80 33.74
CA ASN A 141 -17.74 -18.23 33.84
C ASN A 141 -17.31 -18.79 35.20
N ARG A 142 -16.10 -18.42 35.67
CA ARG A 142 -15.59 -18.81 36.99
C ARG A 142 -16.43 -18.27 38.15
N ALA A 143 -16.95 -17.05 38.04
CA ALA A 143 -17.83 -16.46 39.06
C ALA A 143 -19.22 -17.14 39.08
N THR A 144 -19.72 -17.54 37.92
CA THR A 144 -21.02 -18.22 37.78
C THR A 144 -20.93 -19.65 38.33
N GLU A 145 -19.84 -20.37 38.05
CA GLU A 145 -19.57 -21.73 38.53
C GLU A 145 -19.40 -21.80 40.07
N ARG A 146 -18.84 -20.75 40.68
CA ARG A 146 -18.79 -20.63 42.16
C ARG A 146 -20.16 -20.43 42.80
N ARG A 147 -21.13 -19.87 42.07
CA ARG A 147 -22.50 -19.63 42.55
C ARG A 147 -23.41 -20.85 42.40
N SER A 148 -23.04 -21.80 41.55
CA SER A 148 -23.76 -23.09 41.38
C SER A 148 -23.21 -24.22 42.27
N GLY A 149 -22.25 -23.95 43.16
CA GLY A 149 -21.85 -24.90 44.18
C GLY A 149 -23.05 -25.23 45.10
N PRO A 150 -23.20 -26.50 45.53
CA PRO A 150 -24.36 -26.94 46.30
C PRO A 150 -24.49 -26.08 47.54
N ASP A 151 -25.65 -25.43 47.62
CA ASP A 151 -26.12 -24.57 48.68
C ASP A 151 -25.68 -25.14 50.03
N ARG A 152 -24.79 -24.42 50.72
CA ARG A 152 -24.44 -24.71 52.13
C ARG A 152 -25.60 -24.26 53.02
N ARG A 153 -26.79 -24.81 52.76
CA ARG A 153 -27.90 -24.91 53.69
C ARG A 153 -27.95 -26.36 54.13
N ARG A 154 -27.16 -26.68 55.14
CA ARG A 154 -27.50 -27.76 56.06
C ARG A 154 -27.56 -27.16 57.46
N GLU A 155 -28.75 -27.33 58.01
CA GLU A 155 -29.12 -27.27 59.42
C GLU A 155 -28.17 -28.07 60.30
#